data_AF-A0A660L0C5-F1
#
_entry.id   AF-A0A660L0C5-F1
#
_cell.length_a   1.000
_cell.length_b   1.000
_cell.length_c   1.000
_cell.angle_alpha   90.00
_cell.angle_beta   90.00
_cell.angle_gamma   90.00
#
_symmetry.space_group_name_H-M   'P 1'
#
loop_
_entity.id
_entity.type
_entity.pdbx_description
1 polymer ?
#
loop_
_entity_poly.entity_id
_entity_poly.type
_entity_poly.pdbx_seq_one_letter_code
_entity_poly.pdbx_strand_id
1 'polypeptide(L)'
;MLLKGLTATVLALAVAVPAAHAAPSDRYVVHNLVSSDTTLFPADRADTNLRNPWGLAASATSPWWPANERSNTSTIVPASGAVNTTVVAVPGGPTGITTGAGTGNFLTLGNPAAFIFSTLGGEIYSWRGGVPANNGVLQLSRKDVNAVYTGLALATVGGAPRLYAADLRNNRVDMVNAAWGLIDAPGAFVDPNLPAGYGAYGIQTVGDRIIVTYAKQPEPGTTPYREVRGAGLGVVNAFDLQGHFLARIASPGGVLNAPWGTAPAHPNFGAYAGDLLIGNFGGGRINAFHENADGTWTTSGFLKNAAGDPLEIRGLWALQFGFGNANSGQRNHLYFTAGPSGETQGVLGRIEPNPVDVSGTVPATLSLTLGAPASLGTFVPGVAADYTANLDATIISSAGDATLTVVDPSATAPGRLVNGTFALPQPLQLGANGGAQSPLSGAPTTLHTYTGPISNDKVTVNLKQPIAASDALRTGSYAKTLTFTLSTTNP
;
A
#
# COMPACT_ATOMS: atom_id res chain seq x y z
N MET A 1 64.97 -39.70 -37.91
CA MET A 1 63.90 -39.99 -36.93
C MET A 1 63.62 -38.69 -36.18
N LEU A 2 62.66 -37.88 -36.60
CA LEU A 2 62.24 -36.68 -35.87
C LEU A 2 60.72 -36.76 -35.70
N LEU A 3 60.30 -36.96 -34.46
CA LEU A 3 58.91 -37.01 -34.02
C LEU A 3 58.31 -35.60 -34.02
N LYS A 4 57.16 -35.45 -34.67
CA LYS A 4 56.29 -34.26 -34.60
C LYS A 4 55.52 -34.29 -33.28
N GLY A 5 55.67 -33.26 -32.45
CA GLY A 5 54.81 -33.01 -31.29
C GLY A 5 53.64 -32.10 -31.69
N LEU A 6 52.41 -32.61 -31.62
CA LEU A 6 51.18 -31.86 -31.85
C LEU A 6 50.63 -31.41 -30.48
N THR A 7 50.70 -30.12 -30.18
CA THR A 7 50.07 -29.52 -29.00
C THR A 7 48.59 -29.29 -29.26
N ALA A 8 47.73 -30.03 -28.58
CA ALA A 8 46.28 -29.83 -28.60
C ALA A 8 45.88 -28.74 -27.59
N THR A 9 45.40 -27.60 -28.09
CA THR A 9 44.81 -26.54 -27.27
C THR A 9 43.34 -26.89 -26.98
N VAL A 10 43.03 -27.20 -25.72
CA VAL A 10 41.65 -27.42 -25.27
C VAL A 10 41.01 -26.07 -25.01
N LEU A 11 40.06 -25.68 -25.87
CA LEU A 11 39.23 -24.49 -25.68
C LEU A 11 38.07 -24.85 -24.74
N ALA A 12 38.15 -24.44 -23.47
CA ALA A 12 37.07 -24.60 -22.51
C ALA A 12 35.93 -23.61 -22.85
N LEU A 13 34.83 -24.12 -23.39
CA LEU A 13 33.61 -23.35 -23.63
C LEU A 13 32.91 -23.11 -22.28
N ALA A 14 32.97 -21.90 -21.76
CA ALA A 14 32.21 -21.51 -20.57
C ALA A 14 30.72 -21.45 -20.94
N VAL A 15 29.96 -22.47 -20.56
CA VAL A 15 28.49 -22.46 -20.66
C VAL A 15 27.97 -21.51 -19.59
N ALA A 16 27.56 -20.32 -19.98
CA ALA A 16 26.80 -19.42 -19.12
C ALA A 16 25.45 -20.09 -18.81
N VAL A 17 25.30 -20.64 -17.61
CA VAL A 17 24.00 -21.10 -17.11
C VAL A 17 23.18 -19.83 -16.85
N PRO A 18 22.05 -19.61 -17.53
CA PRO A 18 21.19 -18.47 -17.21
C PRO A 18 20.75 -18.59 -15.76
N ALA A 19 20.96 -17.54 -14.97
CA ALA A 19 20.43 -17.48 -13.61
C ALA A 19 18.91 -17.66 -13.69
N ALA A 20 18.40 -18.71 -13.04
CA ALA A 20 16.98 -18.88 -12.83
C ALA A 20 16.48 -17.68 -12.02
N HIS A 21 15.75 -16.78 -12.68
CA HIS A 21 15.06 -15.71 -12.00
C HIS A 21 13.89 -16.33 -11.22
N ALA A 22 13.74 -15.96 -9.96
CA ALA A 22 12.56 -16.34 -9.20
C ALA A 22 11.31 -15.88 -9.95
N ALA A 23 10.33 -16.77 -10.11
CA ALA A 23 9.07 -16.40 -10.74
C ALA A 23 8.42 -15.27 -9.91
N PRO A 24 7.96 -14.18 -10.55
CA PRO A 24 7.28 -13.12 -9.83
C PRO A 24 6.01 -13.65 -9.15
N SER A 25 5.69 -13.12 -7.98
CA SER A 25 4.54 -13.54 -7.17
C SER A 25 3.22 -13.39 -7.94
N ASP A 26 2.38 -14.42 -7.89
CA ASP A 26 0.97 -14.39 -8.33
C ASP A 26 0.00 -14.13 -7.16
N ARG A 27 0.54 -13.71 -6.00
CA ARG A 27 -0.21 -13.34 -4.80
C ARG A 27 -0.28 -11.83 -4.67
N TYR A 28 -1.45 -11.33 -4.28
CA TYR A 28 -1.74 -9.90 -4.15
C TYR A 28 -2.41 -9.61 -2.81
N VAL A 29 -2.23 -8.38 -2.34
CA VAL A 29 -2.89 -7.85 -1.13
C VAL A 29 -3.87 -6.76 -1.55
N VAL A 30 -5.04 -6.76 -0.93
CA VAL A 30 -6.06 -5.72 -1.09
C VAL A 30 -6.00 -4.79 0.11
N HIS A 31 -5.95 -3.48 -0.14
CA HIS A 31 -6.04 -2.45 0.88
C HIS A 31 -7.17 -1.47 0.54
N ASN A 32 -8.19 -1.41 1.40
CA ASN A 32 -9.33 -0.51 1.22
C ASN A 32 -9.01 0.87 1.78
N LEU A 33 -9.10 1.89 0.93
CA LEU A 33 -8.75 3.26 1.29
C LEU A 33 -9.97 4.01 1.86
N VAL A 34 -11.10 3.90 1.16
CA VAL A 34 -12.33 4.61 1.54
C VAL A 34 -13.53 3.69 1.38
N SER A 35 -14.46 3.74 2.32
CA SER A 35 -15.74 3.02 2.27
C SER A 35 -16.89 3.96 2.62
N SER A 36 -18.08 3.74 2.04
CA SER A 36 -19.29 4.44 2.48
C SER A 36 -19.85 3.98 3.81
N ASP A 37 -19.36 2.83 4.30
CA ASP A 37 -19.69 2.26 5.58
C ASP A 37 -18.52 1.40 6.06
N THR A 38 -17.67 1.98 6.90
CA THR A 38 -16.48 1.31 7.43
C THR A 38 -16.81 0.22 8.45
N THR A 39 -18.07 0.14 8.91
CA THR A 39 -18.51 -0.93 9.81
C THR A 39 -18.81 -2.22 9.02
N LEU A 40 -19.33 -2.09 7.80
CA LEU A 40 -19.58 -3.20 6.89
C LEU A 40 -18.36 -3.58 6.05
N PHE A 41 -17.60 -2.57 5.61
CA PHE A 41 -16.41 -2.75 4.78
C PHE A 41 -15.26 -1.95 5.38
N PRO A 42 -14.39 -2.57 6.20
CA PRO A 42 -13.25 -1.92 6.80
C PRO A 42 -12.39 -1.22 5.74
N ALA A 43 -12.06 0.05 6.00
CA ALA A 43 -11.23 0.91 5.17
C ALA A 43 -10.60 2.00 6.05
N ASP A 44 -9.55 2.67 5.57
CA ASP A 44 -8.86 3.71 6.33
C ASP A 44 -9.77 4.89 6.69
N ARG A 45 -10.72 5.22 5.81
CA ARG A 45 -11.63 6.37 5.94
C ARG A 45 -13.05 6.07 5.50
N ALA A 46 -13.99 6.87 6.01
CA ALA A 46 -15.39 6.84 5.60
C ALA A 46 -15.73 8.01 4.65
N ASP A 47 -16.49 7.74 3.60
CA ASP A 47 -17.13 8.76 2.74
C ASP A 47 -18.55 8.32 2.36
N THR A 48 -19.55 8.95 2.98
CA THR A 48 -20.97 8.58 2.78
C THR A 48 -21.48 8.86 1.37
N ASN A 49 -20.77 9.66 0.57
CA ASN A 49 -21.10 9.91 -0.83
C ASN A 49 -20.57 8.82 -1.77
N LEU A 50 -19.57 8.03 -1.35
CA LEU A 50 -18.98 6.95 -2.14
C LEU A 50 -19.92 5.74 -2.26
N ARG A 51 -21.11 5.91 -2.86
CA ARG A 51 -22.13 4.87 -2.98
C ARG A 51 -22.18 4.35 -4.42
N ASN A 52 -21.97 3.05 -4.59
CA ASN A 52 -21.85 2.39 -5.89
C ASN A 52 -20.90 3.15 -6.83
N PRO A 53 -19.62 3.36 -6.49
CA PRO A 53 -18.68 3.99 -7.39
C PRO A 53 -18.42 3.06 -8.59
N TRP A 54 -18.83 3.47 -9.79
CA TRP A 54 -18.58 2.72 -11.02
C TRP A 54 -17.20 3.10 -11.58
N GLY A 55 -17.11 4.27 -12.20
CA GLY A 55 -15.89 4.74 -12.83
C GLY A 55 -14.86 5.30 -11.84
N LEU A 56 -13.61 5.32 -12.29
CA LEU A 56 -12.48 5.89 -11.58
C LEU A 56 -11.52 6.54 -12.57
N ALA A 57 -11.21 7.82 -12.37
CA ALA A 57 -10.21 8.51 -13.18
C ALA A 57 -9.28 9.37 -12.31
N ALA A 58 -8.06 9.56 -12.78
CA ALA A 58 -7.17 10.61 -12.33
C ALA A 58 -6.36 11.10 -13.53
N SER A 59 -5.96 12.37 -13.51
CA SER A 59 -4.92 12.87 -14.40
C SER A 59 -3.55 12.51 -13.83
N ALA A 60 -2.49 12.80 -14.60
CA ALA A 60 -1.11 12.61 -14.15
C ALA A 60 -0.77 13.40 -12.87
N THR A 61 -1.57 14.39 -12.47
CA THR A 61 -1.33 15.21 -11.28
C THR A 61 -2.51 15.28 -10.32
N SER A 62 -3.69 14.78 -10.67
CA SER A 62 -4.87 14.87 -9.80
C SER A 62 -4.96 13.70 -8.82
N PRO A 63 -5.74 13.86 -7.74
CA PRO A 63 -6.26 12.73 -6.97
C PRO A 63 -7.20 11.84 -7.80
N TRP A 64 -7.69 10.75 -7.20
CA TRP A 64 -8.72 9.91 -7.79
C TRP A 64 -10.10 10.55 -7.73
N TRP A 65 -10.88 10.33 -8.78
CA TRP A 65 -12.26 10.77 -8.95
C TRP A 65 -13.15 9.57 -9.23
N PRO A 66 -13.74 8.96 -8.19
CA PRO A 66 -14.79 7.97 -8.35
C PRO A 66 -16.09 8.61 -8.85
N ALA A 67 -16.79 7.95 -9.77
CA ALA A 67 -18.14 8.30 -10.21
C ALA A 67 -19.17 7.50 -9.40
N ASN A 68 -19.80 8.16 -8.43
CA ASN A 68 -20.69 7.55 -7.45
C ASN A 68 -22.12 7.48 -7.99
N GLU A 69 -22.43 6.38 -8.66
CA GLU A 69 -23.69 6.18 -9.37
C GLU A 69 -24.88 6.42 -8.46
N ARG A 70 -24.87 5.82 -7.27
CA ARG A 70 -26.06 5.80 -6.40
C ARG A 70 -26.28 7.11 -5.66
N SER A 71 -25.24 7.89 -5.41
CA SER A 71 -25.37 9.20 -4.75
C SER A 71 -25.52 10.36 -5.73
N ASN A 72 -25.40 10.13 -7.04
CA ASN A 72 -25.36 11.18 -8.08
C ASN A 72 -24.22 12.18 -7.87
N THR A 73 -23.05 11.68 -7.47
CA THR A 73 -21.88 12.53 -7.19
C THR A 73 -20.59 11.99 -7.78
N SER A 74 -19.55 12.80 -7.74
CA SER A 74 -18.17 12.35 -7.78
C SER A 74 -17.42 13.00 -6.61
N THR A 75 -16.68 12.19 -5.87
CA THR A 75 -15.85 12.65 -4.75
C THR A 75 -14.39 12.68 -5.19
N ILE A 76 -13.50 13.22 -4.34
CA ILE A 76 -12.07 13.33 -4.65
C ILE A 76 -11.28 12.65 -3.55
N VAL A 77 -10.48 11.66 -3.94
CA VAL A 77 -9.76 10.78 -3.02
C VAL A 77 -8.28 10.67 -3.42
N PRO A 78 -7.35 11.37 -2.77
CA PRO A 78 -5.92 11.08 -2.89
C PRO A 78 -5.58 9.63 -2.55
N ALA A 79 -4.43 9.16 -3.04
CA ALA A 79 -3.93 7.81 -2.80
C ALA A 79 -3.68 7.48 -1.31
N SER A 80 -3.59 8.49 -0.44
CA SER A 80 -3.57 8.34 1.01
C SER A 80 -4.93 7.97 1.63
N GLY A 81 -6.00 7.95 0.83
CA GLY A 81 -7.37 7.72 1.28
C GLY A 81 -8.03 8.92 1.96
N ALA A 82 -7.34 10.06 2.11
CA ALA A 82 -7.96 11.26 2.68
C ALA A 82 -9.15 11.70 1.81
N VAL A 83 -10.28 12.01 2.43
CA VAL A 83 -11.47 12.45 1.70
C VAL A 83 -11.44 13.97 1.55
N ASN A 84 -11.55 14.47 0.32
CA ASN A 84 -11.77 15.90 0.08
C ASN A 84 -13.26 16.24 0.29
N THR A 85 -13.55 17.37 0.92
CA THR A 85 -14.93 17.84 1.13
C THR A 85 -15.60 18.34 -0.15
N THR A 86 -14.83 18.55 -1.23
CA THR A 86 -15.37 18.94 -2.52
C THR A 86 -16.06 17.74 -3.17
N VAL A 87 -17.36 17.88 -3.40
CA VAL A 87 -18.20 16.89 -4.07
C VAL A 87 -18.82 17.54 -5.31
N VAL A 88 -18.72 16.86 -6.44
CA VAL A 88 -19.33 17.30 -7.70
C VAL A 88 -20.67 16.58 -7.87
N ALA A 89 -21.75 17.33 -8.07
CA ALA A 89 -23.03 16.73 -8.41
C ALA A 89 -23.08 16.35 -9.89
N VAL A 90 -23.41 15.09 -10.18
CA VAL A 90 -23.59 14.58 -11.53
C VAL A 90 -24.90 13.77 -11.54
N PRO A 91 -26.02 14.36 -11.96
CA PRO A 91 -27.31 13.70 -11.89
C PRO A 91 -27.47 12.61 -12.96
N GLY A 92 -28.32 11.61 -12.69
CA GLY A 92 -28.70 10.57 -13.66
C GLY A 92 -27.94 9.25 -13.49
N GLY A 93 -27.31 9.02 -12.34
CA GLY A 93 -26.52 7.82 -12.05
C GLY A 93 -25.19 7.82 -12.80
N PRO A 94 -24.17 8.58 -12.33
CA PRO A 94 -22.89 8.67 -13.02
C PRO A 94 -22.15 7.34 -13.02
N THR A 95 -21.65 6.93 -14.18
CA THR A 95 -21.01 5.63 -14.42
C THR A 95 -19.57 5.78 -14.87
N GLY A 96 -19.33 5.90 -16.17
CA GLY A 96 -18.04 6.15 -16.78
C GLY A 96 -17.52 7.54 -16.45
N ILE A 97 -16.22 7.64 -16.25
CA ILE A 97 -15.51 8.90 -16.05
C ILE A 97 -14.18 8.85 -16.79
N THR A 98 -13.79 9.97 -17.38
CA THR A 98 -12.45 10.17 -17.92
C THR A 98 -11.98 11.60 -17.61
N THR A 99 -10.67 11.82 -17.67
CA THR A 99 -10.12 13.17 -17.62
C THR A 99 -10.52 13.93 -18.88
N GLY A 100 -10.79 15.23 -18.79
CA GLY A 100 -11.03 16.09 -19.96
C GLY A 100 -9.78 16.78 -20.50
N ALA A 101 -8.62 16.63 -19.83
CA ALA A 101 -7.38 17.33 -20.12
C ALA A 101 -6.46 16.55 -21.10
N GLY A 102 -5.94 17.22 -22.14
CA GLY A 102 -5.08 16.67 -23.22
C GLY A 102 -4.96 17.61 -24.44
N THR A 103 -4.26 17.20 -25.50
CA THR A 103 -4.16 18.00 -26.75
C THR A 103 -5.53 18.09 -27.44
N GLY A 104 -6.02 19.30 -27.66
CA GLY A 104 -7.31 19.58 -28.34
C GLY A 104 -8.57 19.53 -27.47
N ASN A 105 -8.44 19.34 -26.14
CA ASN A 105 -9.45 19.37 -25.06
C ASN A 105 -10.94 19.57 -25.41
N PHE A 106 -11.79 18.74 -24.79
CA PHE A 106 -13.21 19.06 -24.66
C PHE A 106 -13.41 20.33 -23.81
N LEU A 107 -14.24 21.25 -24.29
CA LEU A 107 -14.49 22.50 -23.59
C LEU A 107 -15.76 22.44 -22.74
N THR A 108 -15.69 22.94 -21.51
CA THR A 108 -16.81 23.21 -20.62
C THR A 108 -16.83 24.70 -20.30
N LEU A 109 -17.94 25.38 -20.67
CA LEU A 109 -18.09 26.84 -20.56
C LEU A 109 -16.86 27.60 -21.12
N GLY A 110 -16.42 27.24 -22.33
CA GLY A 110 -15.30 27.88 -23.03
C GLY A 110 -13.90 27.53 -22.53
N ASN A 111 -13.76 26.63 -21.56
CA ASN A 111 -12.48 26.25 -20.98
C ASN A 111 -12.28 24.73 -21.00
N PRO A 112 -11.04 24.20 -21.01
CA PRO A 112 -10.81 22.76 -20.93
C PRO A 112 -11.52 22.11 -19.73
N ALA A 113 -12.26 21.03 -20.00
CA ALA A 113 -12.85 20.19 -18.96
C ALA A 113 -11.75 19.48 -18.17
N ALA A 114 -11.89 19.42 -16.85
CA ALA A 114 -11.01 18.60 -16.01
C ALA A 114 -11.45 17.14 -16.02
N PHE A 115 -12.76 16.89 -15.96
CA PHE A 115 -13.36 15.55 -15.98
C PHE A 115 -14.64 15.54 -16.83
N ILE A 116 -14.93 14.37 -17.38
CA ILE A 116 -16.11 14.09 -18.19
C ILE A 116 -16.76 12.82 -17.65
N PHE A 117 -18.08 12.83 -17.50
CA PHE A 117 -18.87 11.76 -16.88
C PHE A 117 -19.96 11.30 -17.85
N SER A 118 -20.25 10.01 -17.88
CA SER A 118 -21.45 9.46 -18.48
C SER A 118 -22.44 9.01 -17.41
N THR A 119 -23.70 8.82 -17.77
CA THR A 119 -24.73 8.41 -16.82
C THR A 119 -25.63 7.31 -17.37
N LEU A 120 -26.23 6.53 -16.47
CA LEU A 120 -27.27 5.54 -16.83
C LEU A 120 -28.48 6.20 -17.49
N GLY A 121 -28.70 7.49 -17.24
CA GLY A 121 -29.74 8.30 -17.89
C GLY A 121 -29.45 8.70 -19.34
N GLY A 122 -28.33 8.25 -19.93
CA GLY A 122 -27.98 8.52 -21.33
C GLY A 122 -27.42 9.92 -21.55
N GLU A 123 -26.75 10.49 -20.57
CA GLU A 123 -26.23 11.85 -20.61
C GLU A 123 -24.71 11.88 -20.44
N ILE A 124 -24.07 12.91 -20.99
CA ILE A 124 -22.65 13.20 -20.81
C ILE A 124 -22.51 14.59 -20.19
N TYR A 125 -21.84 14.63 -19.04
CA TYR A 125 -21.54 15.83 -18.29
C TYR A 125 -20.04 16.13 -18.34
N SER A 126 -19.69 17.39 -18.21
CA SER A 126 -18.30 17.85 -18.07
C SER A 126 -18.16 18.69 -16.82
N TRP A 127 -16.97 18.74 -16.24
CA TRP A 127 -16.72 19.54 -15.05
C TRP A 127 -15.32 20.16 -15.08
N ARG A 128 -15.18 21.33 -14.47
CA ARG A 128 -13.90 21.94 -14.08
C ARG A 128 -14.10 22.80 -12.83
N GLY A 129 -13.02 23.10 -12.12
CA GLY A 129 -13.06 24.05 -11.01
C GLY A 129 -13.62 25.41 -11.44
N GLY A 130 -14.56 25.96 -10.65
CA GLY A 130 -15.19 27.24 -10.90
C GLY A 130 -16.50 27.20 -11.71
N VAL A 131 -17.03 26.00 -12.05
CA VAL A 131 -18.39 25.89 -12.62
C VAL A 131 -19.48 26.22 -11.58
N PRO A 132 -20.65 26.74 -12.01
CA PRO A 132 -21.73 27.13 -11.10
C PRO A 132 -22.16 25.99 -10.17
N ALA A 133 -22.29 26.32 -8.88
CA ALA A 133 -22.68 25.38 -7.81
C ALA A 133 -21.84 24.09 -7.71
N ASN A 134 -20.67 24.05 -8.36
CA ASN A 134 -19.85 22.84 -8.50
C ASN A 134 -20.58 21.65 -9.17
N ASN A 135 -21.59 21.93 -10.00
CA ASN A 135 -22.36 20.92 -10.69
C ASN A 135 -21.69 20.54 -12.03
N GLY A 136 -21.83 19.27 -12.43
CA GLY A 136 -21.54 18.86 -13.79
C GLY A 136 -22.37 19.67 -14.79
N VAL A 137 -21.74 20.12 -15.87
CA VAL A 137 -22.37 20.84 -16.98
C VAL A 137 -22.77 19.80 -18.03
N LEU A 138 -24.07 19.68 -18.31
CA LEU A 138 -24.61 18.80 -19.35
C LEU A 138 -24.09 19.25 -20.73
N GLN A 139 -23.55 18.32 -21.50
CA GLN A 139 -23.01 18.59 -22.83
C GLN A 139 -23.75 17.84 -23.94
N LEU A 140 -24.16 16.60 -23.66
CA LEU A 140 -24.89 15.77 -24.60
C LEU A 140 -25.96 14.96 -23.85
N SER A 141 -27.16 14.89 -24.41
CA SER A 141 -28.23 14.01 -23.92
C SER A 141 -28.71 13.11 -25.05
N ARG A 142 -28.81 11.81 -24.78
CA ARG A 142 -29.26 10.77 -25.70
C ARG A 142 -30.47 10.01 -25.16
N LYS A 143 -31.30 10.73 -24.41
CA LYS A 143 -32.60 10.27 -23.91
C LYS A 143 -33.59 9.97 -25.04
N ASP A 144 -33.43 10.62 -26.19
CA ASP A 144 -34.20 10.37 -27.43
C ASP A 144 -34.13 8.90 -27.90
N VAL A 145 -32.98 8.25 -27.70
CA VAL A 145 -32.77 6.82 -27.98
C VAL A 145 -32.71 5.96 -26.72
N ASN A 146 -33.06 6.54 -25.57
CA ASN A 146 -32.95 5.90 -24.26
C ASN A 146 -31.58 5.26 -23.99
N ALA A 147 -30.49 5.91 -24.39
CA ALA A 147 -29.14 5.39 -24.18
C ALA A 147 -28.89 5.08 -22.69
N VAL A 148 -28.15 4.01 -22.41
CA VAL A 148 -27.69 3.67 -21.06
C VAL A 148 -26.18 3.65 -21.09
N TYR A 149 -25.56 4.78 -20.78
CA TYR A 149 -24.11 4.87 -20.81
C TYR A 149 -23.49 4.28 -19.56
N THR A 150 -22.66 3.26 -19.75
CA THR A 150 -22.07 2.48 -18.67
C THR A 150 -20.58 2.70 -18.53
N GLY A 151 -19.90 3.30 -19.51
CA GLY A 151 -18.46 3.57 -19.48
C GLY A 151 -18.05 4.66 -20.46
N LEU A 152 -16.90 5.30 -20.20
CA LEU A 152 -16.29 6.31 -21.06
C LEU A 152 -14.81 5.99 -21.31
N ALA A 153 -14.38 6.16 -22.56
CA ALA A 153 -12.99 6.17 -22.94
C ALA A 153 -12.66 7.45 -23.71
N LEU A 154 -11.40 7.90 -23.63
CA LEU A 154 -10.91 9.08 -24.32
C LEU A 154 -9.66 8.71 -25.14
N ALA A 155 -9.59 9.17 -26.38
CA ALA A 155 -8.37 9.09 -27.18
C ALA A 155 -8.13 10.40 -27.94
N THR A 156 -6.93 10.54 -28.51
CA THR A 156 -6.63 11.61 -29.47
C THR A 156 -6.54 11.01 -30.86
N VAL A 157 -7.35 11.50 -31.80
CA VAL A 157 -7.38 11.03 -33.19
C VAL A 157 -7.11 12.20 -34.12
N GLY A 158 -6.04 12.13 -34.90
CA GLY A 158 -5.66 13.21 -35.81
C GLY A 158 -5.41 14.56 -35.10
N GLY A 159 -4.96 14.53 -33.83
CA GLY A 159 -4.70 15.72 -33.02
C GLY A 159 -5.91 16.31 -32.30
N ALA A 160 -7.11 15.73 -32.45
CA ALA A 160 -8.33 16.15 -31.76
C ALA A 160 -8.79 15.09 -30.75
N PRO A 161 -9.38 15.48 -29.61
CA PRO A 161 -9.91 14.52 -28.65
C PRO A 161 -11.18 13.88 -29.21
N ARG A 162 -11.35 12.61 -28.88
CA ARG A 162 -12.53 11.82 -29.19
C ARG A 162 -12.93 11.04 -27.95
N LEU A 163 -14.21 11.16 -27.60
CA LEU A 163 -14.82 10.41 -26.51
C LEU A 163 -15.60 9.23 -27.09
N TYR A 164 -15.56 8.10 -26.39
CA TYR A 164 -16.29 6.89 -26.72
C TYR A 164 -17.17 6.52 -25.53
N ALA A 165 -18.47 6.38 -25.73
CA ALA A 165 -19.43 6.05 -24.68
C ALA A 165 -20.10 4.70 -24.97
N ALA A 166 -19.87 3.71 -24.11
CA ALA A 166 -20.51 2.40 -24.22
C ALA A 166 -22.00 2.52 -23.84
N ASP A 167 -22.89 2.18 -24.77
CA ASP A 167 -24.34 2.18 -24.57
C ASP A 167 -24.85 0.74 -24.46
N LEU A 168 -25.06 0.32 -23.22
CA LEU A 168 -25.47 -1.04 -22.88
C LEU A 168 -26.82 -1.41 -23.47
N ARG A 169 -27.76 -0.47 -23.54
CA ARG A 169 -29.12 -0.76 -24.00
C ARG A 169 -29.17 -1.04 -25.50
N ASN A 170 -28.47 -0.20 -26.26
CA ASN A 170 -28.55 -0.23 -27.73
C ASN A 170 -27.40 -1.00 -28.38
N ASN A 171 -26.52 -1.62 -27.58
CA ASN A 171 -25.32 -2.35 -28.03
C ASN A 171 -24.51 -1.54 -29.05
N ARG A 172 -24.14 -0.32 -28.68
CA ARG A 172 -23.35 0.59 -29.52
C ARG A 172 -22.31 1.31 -28.69
N VAL A 173 -21.33 1.90 -29.38
CA VAL A 173 -20.39 2.83 -28.80
C VAL A 173 -20.57 4.17 -29.51
N ASP A 174 -20.93 5.19 -28.75
CA ASP A 174 -21.12 6.54 -29.28
C ASP A 174 -19.81 7.28 -29.31
N MET A 175 -19.41 7.71 -30.51
CA MET A 175 -18.24 8.54 -30.73
C MET A 175 -18.65 10.01 -30.67
N VAL A 176 -17.98 10.81 -29.83
CA VAL A 176 -18.26 12.23 -29.66
C VAL A 176 -17.01 13.04 -29.99
N ASN A 177 -17.17 14.08 -30.81
CA ASN A 177 -16.11 15.01 -31.19
C ASN A 177 -15.92 16.14 -30.16
N ALA A 178 -14.83 16.90 -30.28
CA ALA A 178 -14.49 17.99 -29.36
C ALA A 178 -15.56 19.09 -29.21
N ALA A 179 -16.50 19.21 -30.16
CA ALA A 179 -17.64 20.13 -30.12
C ALA A 179 -18.89 19.53 -29.47
N TRP A 180 -18.75 18.40 -28.76
CA TRP A 180 -19.85 17.63 -28.15
C TRP A 180 -20.87 17.07 -29.14
N GLY A 181 -20.54 17.05 -30.43
CA GLY A 181 -21.35 16.44 -31.48
C GLY A 181 -21.05 14.95 -31.65
N LEU A 182 -22.07 14.18 -31.99
CA LEU A 182 -21.89 12.79 -32.40
C LEU A 182 -21.11 12.71 -33.71
N ILE A 183 -20.25 11.71 -33.81
CA ILE A 183 -19.59 11.33 -35.05
C ILE A 183 -20.40 10.18 -35.64
N ASP A 184 -20.94 10.39 -36.84
CA ASP A 184 -21.58 9.32 -37.60
C ASP A 184 -20.49 8.42 -38.20
N ALA A 185 -20.47 7.16 -37.78
CA ALA A 185 -19.52 6.15 -38.21
C ALA A 185 -20.22 4.79 -38.35
N PRO A 186 -21.01 4.59 -39.42
CA PRO A 186 -21.74 3.35 -39.63
C PRO A 186 -20.79 2.15 -39.66
N GLY A 187 -21.10 1.12 -38.86
CA GLY A 187 -20.28 -0.09 -38.76
C GLY A 187 -19.11 -0.01 -37.78
N ALA A 188 -18.86 1.15 -37.15
CA ALA A 188 -17.90 1.24 -36.06
C ALA A 188 -18.36 0.44 -34.82
N PHE A 189 -17.40 -0.17 -34.13
CA PHE A 189 -17.59 -0.98 -32.93
C PHE A 189 -18.49 -2.22 -33.14
N VAL A 190 -18.53 -2.72 -34.37
CA VAL A 190 -19.24 -3.95 -34.72
C VAL A 190 -18.27 -5.12 -34.75
N ASP A 191 -18.59 -6.15 -33.98
CA ASP A 191 -18.00 -7.48 -34.11
C ASP A 191 -18.98 -8.37 -34.89
N PRO A 192 -18.62 -8.84 -36.10
CA PRO A 192 -19.52 -9.61 -36.95
C PRO A 192 -19.92 -10.97 -36.36
N ASN A 193 -19.18 -11.45 -35.36
CA ASN A 193 -19.38 -12.74 -34.70
C ASN A 193 -19.73 -12.57 -33.22
N LEU A 194 -20.20 -11.40 -32.79
CA LEU A 194 -20.75 -11.22 -31.44
C LEU A 194 -22.09 -11.95 -31.34
N PRO A 195 -22.25 -12.90 -30.40
CA PRO A 195 -23.54 -13.57 -30.23
C PRO A 195 -24.65 -12.58 -29.84
N ALA A 196 -25.89 -12.91 -30.20
CA ALA A 196 -27.03 -12.07 -29.90
C ALA A 196 -27.28 -11.89 -28.38
N GLY A 197 -27.86 -10.75 -28.02
CA GLY A 197 -28.23 -10.41 -26.64
C GLY A 197 -27.04 -10.01 -25.76
N TYR A 198 -26.00 -9.42 -26.36
CA TYR A 198 -24.90 -8.77 -25.65
C TYR A 198 -24.96 -7.25 -25.92
N GLY A 199 -24.52 -6.46 -24.94
CA GLY A 199 -24.42 -5.01 -25.04
C GLY A 199 -23.06 -4.51 -24.57
N ALA A 200 -22.55 -3.47 -25.22
CA ALA A 200 -21.34 -2.76 -24.81
C ALA A 200 -21.48 -2.27 -23.36
N TYR A 201 -20.52 -2.60 -22.50
CA TYR A 201 -20.68 -2.45 -21.05
C TYR A 201 -19.54 -1.65 -20.42
N GLY A 202 -18.32 -2.18 -20.41
CA GLY A 202 -17.11 -1.46 -20.05
C GLY A 202 -16.35 -1.02 -21.29
N ILE A 203 -15.60 0.08 -21.20
CA ILE A 203 -14.80 0.60 -22.30
C ILE A 203 -13.57 1.33 -21.75
N GLN A 204 -12.41 1.13 -22.37
CA GLN A 204 -11.16 1.78 -21.99
C GLN A 204 -10.24 1.98 -23.21
N THR A 205 -9.52 3.09 -23.22
CA THR A 205 -8.42 3.29 -24.17
C THR A 205 -7.16 2.60 -23.64
N VAL A 206 -6.58 1.69 -24.43
CA VAL A 206 -5.33 0.99 -24.11
C VAL A 206 -4.37 1.19 -25.29
N GLY A 207 -3.38 2.05 -25.10
CA GLY A 207 -2.48 2.45 -26.19
C GLY A 207 -3.25 3.13 -27.32
N ASP A 208 -3.18 2.55 -28.52
CA ASP A 208 -3.86 2.96 -29.75
C ASP A 208 -5.17 2.19 -30.01
N ARG A 209 -5.67 1.46 -29.02
CA ARG A 209 -6.86 0.61 -29.13
C ARG A 209 -7.93 1.03 -28.16
N ILE A 210 -9.17 0.73 -28.52
CA ILE A 210 -10.33 0.78 -27.64
C ILE A 210 -10.72 -0.64 -27.28
N ILE A 211 -10.62 -0.96 -25.99
CA ILE A 211 -11.08 -2.25 -25.46
C ILE A 211 -12.52 -2.07 -25.01
N VAL A 212 -13.42 -2.89 -25.54
CA VAL A 212 -14.84 -2.90 -25.17
C VAL A 212 -15.17 -4.25 -24.57
N THR A 213 -15.71 -4.22 -23.35
CA THR A 213 -16.31 -5.40 -22.74
C THR A 213 -17.80 -5.43 -23.06
N TYR A 214 -18.36 -6.61 -23.23
CA TYR A 214 -19.79 -6.80 -23.47
C TYR A 214 -20.35 -7.72 -22.39
N ALA A 215 -21.48 -7.31 -21.84
CA ALA A 215 -22.25 -8.10 -20.89
C ALA A 215 -23.50 -8.65 -21.55
N LYS A 216 -23.95 -9.82 -21.08
CA LYS A 216 -25.24 -10.38 -21.48
C LYS A 216 -26.36 -9.42 -21.04
N GLN A 217 -27.25 -9.12 -21.98
CA GLN A 217 -28.42 -8.28 -21.76
C GLN A 217 -29.57 -9.11 -21.17
N PRO A 218 -30.50 -8.47 -20.44
CA PRO A 218 -31.69 -9.15 -19.94
C PRO A 218 -32.64 -9.45 -21.10
N GLU A 219 -33.62 -10.31 -20.85
CA GLU A 219 -34.67 -10.59 -21.84
C GLU A 219 -35.37 -9.28 -22.28
N PRO A 220 -35.72 -9.15 -23.57
CA PRO A 220 -36.36 -7.96 -24.10
C PRO A 220 -37.60 -7.54 -23.29
N GLY A 221 -37.73 -6.24 -23.01
CA GLY A 221 -38.84 -5.67 -22.23
C GLY A 221 -38.61 -5.59 -20.73
N THR A 222 -37.48 -6.07 -20.21
CA THR A 222 -37.13 -5.95 -18.80
C THR A 222 -36.69 -4.53 -18.43
N THR A 223 -37.20 -3.99 -17.32
CA THR A 223 -36.75 -2.72 -16.72
C THR A 223 -36.49 -2.89 -15.22
N PRO A 224 -35.47 -2.22 -14.63
CA PRO A 224 -34.45 -1.41 -15.32
C PRO A 224 -33.53 -2.26 -16.19
N TYR A 225 -32.97 -1.65 -17.24
CA TYR A 225 -32.05 -2.34 -18.15
C TYR A 225 -30.68 -2.52 -17.47
N ARG A 226 -30.33 -3.75 -17.11
CA ARG A 226 -29.08 -4.10 -16.42
C ARG A 226 -28.49 -5.39 -16.96
N GLU A 227 -27.20 -5.57 -16.76
CA GLU A 227 -26.46 -6.77 -17.11
C GLU A 227 -27.02 -8.03 -16.43
N VAL A 228 -26.98 -9.16 -17.15
CA VAL A 228 -27.21 -10.48 -16.58
C VAL A 228 -25.88 -11.04 -16.10
N ARG A 229 -25.82 -11.36 -14.80
CA ARG A 229 -24.65 -11.94 -14.14
C ARG A 229 -24.65 -13.45 -14.33
N GLY A 230 -23.49 -14.02 -14.61
CA GLY A 230 -23.28 -15.46 -14.75
C GLY A 230 -21.90 -15.77 -15.32
N ALA A 231 -21.32 -16.89 -14.89
CA ALA A 231 -20.03 -17.34 -15.42
C ALA A 231 -20.15 -17.63 -16.94
N GLY A 232 -19.16 -17.18 -17.71
CA GLY A 232 -19.14 -17.35 -19.16
C GLY A 232 -20.06 -16.40 -19.94
N LEU A 233 -20.71 -15.43 -19.28
CA LEU A 233 -21.62 -14.48 -19.92
C LEU A 233 -20.94 -13.13 -20.27
N GLY A 234 -19.62 -13.15 -20.48
CA GLY A 234 -18.84 -11.96 -20.83
C GLY A 234 -18.07 -12.15 -22.13
N VAL A 235 -17.90 -11.05 -22.87
CA VAL A 235 -17.08 -10.96 -24.09
C VAL A 235 -16.18 -9.73 -23.98
N VAL A 236 -15.00 -9.78 -24.58
CA VAL A 236 -14.12 -8.60 -24.69
C VAL A 236 -13.55 -8.55 -26.10
N ASN A 237 -13.63 -7.36 -26.71
CA ASN A 237 -13.10 -7.08 -28.04
C ASN A 237 -12.14 -5.90 -28.00
N ALA A 238 -11.17 -5.92 -28.91
CA ALA A 238 -10.29 -4.81 -29.22
C ALA A 238 -10.69 -4.19 -30.56
N PHE A 239 -10.74 -2.86 -30.60
CA PHE A 239 -10.98 -2.06 -31.80
C PHE A 239 -9.87 -1.02 -31.97
N ASP A 240 -9.67 -0.51 -33.18
CA ASP A 240 -8.86 0.70 -33.37
C ASP A 240 -9.61 1.96 -32.92
N LEU A 241 -8.97 3.13 -33.01
CA LEU A 241 -9.58 4.41 -32.62
C LEU A 241 -10.70 4.89 -33.57
N GLN A 242 -10.86 4.26 -34.73
CA GLN A 242 -11.94 4.50 -35.68
C GLN A 242 -13.13 3.56 -35.43
N GLY A 243 -12.94 2.53 -34.60
CA GLY A 243 -13.95 1.53 -34.26
C GLY A 243 -13.90 0.30 -35.17
N HIS A 244 -12.86 0.08 -35.96
CA HIS A 244 -12.72 -1.17 -36.71
C HIS A 244 -12.32 -2.30 -35.78
N PHE A 245 -12.97 -3.46 -35.95
CA PHE A 245 -12.68 -4.66 -35.15
C PHE A 245 -11.27 -5.17 -35.42
N LEU A 246 -10.50 -5.37 -34.35
CA LEU A 246 -9.14 -5.91 -34.42
C LEU A 246 -9.12 -7.37 -33.97
N ALA A 247 -9.65 -7.65 -32.78
CA ALA A 247 -9.58 -8.98 -32.19
C ALA A 247 -10.66 -9.22 -31.14
N ARG A 248 -11.03 -10.50 -30.99
CA ARG A 248 -11.77 -11.02 -29.84
C ARG A 248 -10.76 -11.45 -28.78
N ILE A 249 -10.73 -10.76 -27.63
CA ILE A 249 -9.84 -11.07 -26.50
C ILE A 249 -10.40 -12.23 -25.67
N ALA A 250 -11.71 -12.21 -25.43
CA ALA A 250 -12.39 -13.22 -24.63
C ALA A 250 -13.78 -13.53 -25.19
N SER A 251 -14.10 -14.80 -25.33
CA SER A 251 -15.38 -15.30 -25.88
C SER A 251 -16.33 -15.81 -24.79
N PRO A 252 -17.64 -15.91 -25.07
CA PRO A 252 -18.61 -16.54 -24.17
C PRO A 252 -18.23 -17.98 -23.82
N GLY A 253 -18.70 -18.44 -22.66
CA GLY A 253 -18.34 -19.74 -22.09
C GLY A 253 -16.99 -19.75 -21.36
N GLY A 254 -16.24 -18.65 -21.40
CA GLY A 254 -14.99 -18.48 -20.68
C GLY A 254 -15.15 -18.05 -19.21
N VAL A 255 -14.13 -17.37 -18.69
CA VAL A 255 -14.02 -16.99 -17.26
C VAL A 255 -14.77 -15.72 -16.87
N LEU A 256 -15.36 -15.01 -17.83
CA LEU A 256 -15.92 -13.68 -17.61
C LEU A 256 -17.38 -13.71 -17.14
N ASN A 257 -17.71 -12.81 -16.22
CA ASN A 257 -19.02 -12.66 -15.60
C ASN A 257 -19.32 -11.16 -15.41
N ALA A 258 -20.11 -10.59 -16.34
CA ALA A 258 -20.34 -9.15 -16.46
C ALA A 258 -19.02 -8.34 -16.38
N PRO A 259 -18.10 -8.53 -17.35
CA PRO A 259 -16.79 -7.86 -17.35
C PRO A 259 -16.95 -6.35 -17.54
N TRP A 260 -16.34 -5.50 -16.71
CA TRP A 260 -16.45 -4.04 -16.83
C TRP A 260 -15.09 -3.34 -16.85
N GLY A 261 -14.38 -3.34 -15.73
CA GLY A 261 -13.09 -2.65 -15.60
C GLY A 261 -12.01 -3.33 -16.43
N THR A 262 -11.23 -2.55 -17.17
CA THR A 262 -10.08 -3.06 -17.92
C THR A 262 -8.86 -2.20 -17.65
N ALA A 263 -7.71 -2.84 -17.42
CA ALA A 263 -6.45 -2.14 -17.16
C ALA A 263 -5.26 -2.93 -17.72
N PRO A 264 -4.37 -2.31 -18.52
CA PRO A 264 -3.10 -2.94 -18.87
C PRO A 264 -2.22 -3.04 -17.60
N ALA A 265 -1.77 -4.25 -17.28
CA ALA A 265 -0.97 -4.51 -16.10
C ALA A 265 0.39 -3.81 -16.21
N HIS A 266 0.76 -3.10 -15.15
CA HIS A 266 2.09 -2.49 -15.07
C HIS A 266 3.20 -3.56 -15.17
N PRO A 267 4.36 -3.29 -15.80
CA PRO A 267 5.46 -4.25 -15.92
C PRO A 267 6.02 -4.81 -14.59
N ASN A 268 5.70 -4.15 -13.47
CA ASN A 268 6.09 -4.57 -12.12
C ASN A 268 4.88 -5.07 -11.30
N PHE A 269 3.85 -5.62 -11.94
CA PHE A 269 2.63 -6.11 -11.28
C PHE A 269 2.65 -7.63 -11.05
N GLY A 270 3.79 -8.17 -10.62
CA GLY A 270 3.93 -9.60 -10.31
C GLY A 270 3.77 -10.50 -11.54
N ALA A 271 3.16 -11.66 -11.35
CA ALA A 271 3.03 -12.71 -12.37
C ALA A 271 2.23 -12.29 -13.62
N TYR A 272 1.41 -11.25 -13.53
CA TYR A 272 0.57 -10.76 -14.62
C TYR A 272 1.12 -9.47 -15.24
N ALA A 273 2.40 -9.15 -15.02
CA ALA A 273 3.05 -8.01 -15.64
C ALA A 273 2.91 -8.03 -17.18
N GLY A 274 2.38 -6.93 -17.75
CA GLY A 274 2.17 -6.80 -19.19
C GLY A 274 0.86 -7.39 -19.74
N ASP A 275 0.12 -8.17 -18.95
CA ASP A 275 -1.17 -8.72 -19.37
C ASP A 275 -2.28 -7.66 -19.32
N LEU A 276 -3.37 -7.89 -20.04
CA LEU A 276 -4.61 -7.11 -19.88
C LEU A 276 -5.45 -7.70 -18.75
N LEU A 277 -5.76 -6.87 -17.75
CA LEU A 277 -6.61 -7.25 -16.61
C LEU A 277 -8.06 -6.89 -16.89
N ILE A 278 -8.97 -7.84 -16.66
CA ILE A 278 -10.41 -7.68 -16.83
C ILE A 278 -11.13 -7.98 -15.51
N GLY A 279 -11.70 -6.95 -14.90
CA GLY A 279 -12.50 -7.02 -13.68
C GLY A 279 -13.93 -7.46 -13.96
N ASN A 280 -14.44 -8.39 -13.16
CA ASN A 280 -15.77 -8.97 -13.33
C ASN A 280 -16.71 -8.43 -12.26
N PHE A 281 -17.70 -7.65 -12.66
CA PHE A 281 -18.68 -7.11 -11.72
C PHE A 281 -19.51 -8.22 -11.07
N GLY A 282 -19.94 -9.22 -11.86
CA GLY A 282 -20.83 -10.26 -11.36
C GLY A 282 -20.17 -11.27 -10.42
N GLY A 283 -18.87 -11.52 -10.58
CA GLY A 283 -18.12 -12.49 -9.76
C GLY A 283 -17.00 -11.91 -8.89
N GLY A 284 -16.63 -10.65 -9.09
CA GLY A 284 -15.57 -9.95 -8.34
C GLY A 284 -14.13 -10.33 -8.70
N ARG A 285 -13.93 -11.32 -9.57
CA ARG A 285 -12.59 -11.77 -10.00
C ARG A 285 -11.96 -10.82 -11.00
N ILE A 286 -10.64 -10.73 -10.96
CA ILE A 286 -9.82 -10.05 -11.96
C ILE A 286 -9.08 -11.12 -12.74
N ASN A 287 -9.44 -11.30 -14.01
CA ASN A 287 -8.81 -12.26 -14.91
C ASN A 287 -7.75 -11.55 -15.76
N ALA A 288 -6.65 -12.24 -16.06
CA ALA A 288 -5.52 -11.73 -16.85
C ALA A 288 -5.48 -12.42 -18.22
N PHE A 289 -5.27 -11.63 -19.26
CA PHE A 289 -5.17 -12.09 -20.65
C PHE A 289 -3.87 -11.62 -21.28
N HIS A 290 -3.14 -12.56 -21.86
CA HIS A 290 -1.89 -12.31 -22.56
C HIS A 290 -2.14 -12.15 -24.05
N GLU A 291 -1.56 -11.11 -24.66
CA GLU A 291 -1.50 -10.96 -26.11
C GLU A 291 -0.27 -11.70 -26.63
N ASN A 292 -0.49 -12.73 -27.45
CA ASN A 292 0.56 -13.50 -28.08
C ASN A 292 1.23 -12.70 -29.22
N ALA A 293 2.42 -13.13 -29.63
CA ALA A 293 3.18 -12.49 -30.71
C ALA A 293 2.45 -12.48 -32.08
N ASP A 294 1.46 -13.36 -32.27
CA ASP A 294 0.62 -13.43 -33.47
C ASP A 294 -0.66 -12.57 -33.39
N GLY A 295 -0.84 -11.81 -32.31
CA GLY A 295 -2.02 -10.97 -32.06
C GLY A 295 -3.24 -11.71 -31.51
N THR A 296 -3.13 -13.02 -31.27
CA THR A 296 -4.17 -13.78 -30.56
C THR A 296 -4.06 -13.59 -29.05
N TRP A 297 -5.12 -13.94 -28.32
CA TRP A 297 -5.18 -13.74 -26.86
C TRP A 297 -5.37 -15.07 -26.14
N THR A 298 -4.67 -15.24 -25.01
CA THR A 298 -4.81 -16.40 -24.12
C THR A 298 -5.10 -15.95 -22.70
N THR A 299 -5.78 -16.79 -21.92
CA THR A 299 -6.00 -16.54 -20.50
C THR A 299 -4.75 -16.94 -19.71
N SER A 300 -4.17 -16.00 -18.96
CA SER A 300 -3.03 -16.24 -18.08
C SER A 300 -3.46 -16.76 -16.71
N GLY A 301 -4.71 -16.49 -16.31
CA GLY A 301 -5.26 -16.85 -15.01
C GLY A 301 -6.04 -15.71 -14.35
N PHE A 302 -5.97 -15.64 -13.03
CA PHE A 302 -6.69 -14.65 -12.23
C PHE A 302 -5.88 -14.28 -10.98
N LEU A 303 -6.07 -13.06 -10.49
CA LEU A 303 -5.40 -12.58 -9.28
C LEU A 303 -5.77 -13.45 -8.08
N LYS A 304 -4.77 -13.80 -7.26
CA LYS A 304 -4.95 -14.59 -6.04
C LYS A 304 -4.61 -13.76 -4.80
N ASN A 305 -5.32 -14.00 -3.70
CA ASN A 305 -5.03 -13.34 -2.43
C ASN A 305 -3.72 -13.88 -1.82
N ALA A 306 -3.28 -13.34 -0.68
CA ALA A 306 -2.06 -13.79 0.00
C ALA A 306 -2.07 -15.28 0.39
N ALA A 307 -3.24 -15.89 0.62
CA ALA A 307 -3.38 -17.32 0.91
C ALA A 307 -3.33 -18.21 -0.35
N GLY A 308 -3.47 -17.63 -1.54
CA GLY A 308 -3.49 -18.34 -2.82
C GLY A 308 -4.87 -18.69 -3.35
N ASP A 309 -5.94 -18.27 -2.68
CA ASP A 309 -7.30 -18.38 -3.18
C ASP A 309 -7.60 -17.29 -4.22
N PRO A 310 -8.61 -17.46 -5.09
CA PRO A 310 -9.06 -16.39 -5.98
C PRO A 310 -9.34 -15.08 -5.21
N LEU A 311 -8.74 -13.98 -5.66
CA LEU A 311 -9.01 -12.66 -5.13
C LEU A 311 -10.35 -12.18 -5.72
N GLU A 312 -11.35 -12.03 -4.86
CA GLU A 312 -12.71 -11.63 -5.24
C GLU A 312 -13.12 -10.35 -4.52
N ILE A 313 -13.45 -9.31 -5.28
CA ILE A 313 -13.99 -8.04 -4.79
C ILE A 313 -15.46 -7.94 -5.21
N ARG A 314 -16.38 -8.09 -4.25
CA ARG A 314 -17.81 -8.07 -4.58
C ARG A 314 -18.24 -6.72 -5.15
N GLY A 315 -18.93 -6.77 -6.30
CA GLY A 315 -19.41 -5.57 -7.00
C GLY A 315 -18.28 -4.78 -7.65
N LEU A 316 -17.20 -5.43 -8.08
CA LEU A 316 -16.04 -4.80 -8.70
C LEU A 316 -16.39 -4.02 -9.97
N TRP A 317 -16.00 -2.76 -10.03
CA TRP A 317 -16.19 -1.88 -11.18
C TRP A 317 -14.87 -1.50 -11.84
N ALA A 318 -14.35 -0.30 -11.57
CA ALA A 318 -13.16 0.20 -12.25
C ALA A 318 -11.89 -0.49 -11.81
N LEU A 319 -10.93 -0.50 -12.74
CA LEU A 319 -9.56 -0.90 -12.56
C LEU A 319 -8.69 0.17 -13.21
N GLN A 320 -7.73 0.72 -12.46
CA GLN A 320 -6.81 1.72 -13.00
C GLN A 320 -5.50 1.73 -12.21
N PHE A 321 -4.36 1.73 -12.90
CA PHE A 321 -3.05 1.85 -12.23
C PHE A 321 -2.76 3.30 -11.82
N GLY A 322 -2.02 3.47 -10.72
CA GLY A 322 -1.59 4.80 -10.27
C GLY A 322 -0.60 5.49 -11.22
N PHE A 323 -0.41 6.80 -11.07
CA PHE A 323 0.46 7.59 -11.97
C PHE A 323 1.87 7.85 -11.42
N GLY A 324 2.22 7.31 -10.25
CA GLY A 324 3.55 7.44 -9.63
C GLY A 324 3.73 8.70 -8.81
N ASN A 325 2.68 9.18 -8.15
CA ASN A 325 2.72 10.40 -7.32
C ASN A 325 1.83 10.27 -6.09
N ALA A 326 1.93 11.22 -5.15
CA ALA A 326 1.18 11.19 -3.89
C ALA A 326 -0.35 11.29 -4.08
N ASN A 327 -0.83 11.83 -5.20
CA ASN A 327 -2.25 12.03 -5.44
C ASN A 327 -2.94 10.77 -5.96
N SER A 328 -2.27 9.98 -6.80
CA SER A 328 -2.86 8.80 -7.45
C SER A 328 -2.10 7.49 -7.20
N GLY A 329 -1.03 7.54 -6.41
CA GLY A 329 -0.32 6.36 -5.93
C GLY A 329 0.75 5.85 -6.87
N GLN A 330 1.35 4.72 -6.51
CA GLN A 330 2.44 4.09 -7.26
C GLN A 330 1.93 3.44 -8.56
N ARG A 331 2.79 3.35 -9.58
CA ARG A 331 2.42 2.84 -10.91
C ARG A 331 2.14 1.35 -10.96
N ASN A 332 2.61 0.60 -9.98
CA ASN A 332 2.35 -0.83 -9.81
C ASN A 332 1.19 -1.11 -8.84
N HIS A 333 0.50 -0.09 -8.33
CA HIS A 333 -0.71 -0.28 -7.54
C HIS A 333 -1.92 -0.20 -8.46
N LEU A 334 -2.74 -1.25 -8.46
CA LEU A 334 -3.99 -1.32 -9.19
C LEU A 334 -5.12 -0.82 -8.29
N TYR A 335 -5.63 0.37 -8.57
CA TYR A 335 -6.78 0.93 -7.87
C TYR A 335 -8.08 0.37 -8.43
N PHE A 336 -9.06 0.18 -7.54
CA PHE A 336 -10.37 -0.30 -7.92
C PHE A 336 -11.48 0.44 -7.18
N THR A 337 -12.64 0.47 -7.82
CA THR A 337 -13.92 0.82 -7.19
C THR A 337 -14.82 -0.41 -7.11
N ALA A 338 -15.69 -0.46 -6.11
CA ALA A 338 -16.66 -1.54 -5.98
C ALA A 338 -17.97 -1.04 -5.37
N GLY A 339 -19.09 -1.62 -5.80
CA GLY A 339 -20.44 -1.42 -5.27
C GLY A 339 -20.98 -2.66 -4.55
N PRO A 340 -20.51 -2.98 -3.34
CA PRO A 340 -20.97 -4.17 -2.62
C PRO A 340 -22.37 -3.98 -2.00
N SER A 341 -22.88 -5.03 -1.34
CA SER A 341 -24.21 -5.07 -0.72
C SER A 341 -25.34 -4.74 -1.70
N GLY A 342 -25.33 -5.39 -2.87
CA GLY A 342 -26.31 -5.13 -3.93
C GLY A 342 -26.25 -3.68 -4.40
N GLU A 343 -25.04 -3.15 -4.59
CA GLU A 343 -24.79 -1.80 -5.10
C GLU A 343 -25.29 -0.67 -4.18
N THR A 344 -25.54 -0.97 -2.90
CA THR A 344 -26.03 0.06 -1.95
C THR A 344 -24.90 0.81 -1.25
N GLN A 345 -23.72 0.19 -1.17
CA GLN A 345 -22.51 0.71 -0.53
C GLN A 345 -21.42 0.93 -1.58
N GLY A 346 -20.28 1.49 -1.19
CA GLY A 346 -19.14 1.63 -2.08
C GLY A 346 -17.80 1.56 -1.37
N VAL A 347 -16.80 1.08 -2.12
CA VAL A 347 -15.41 0.96 -1.68
C VAL A 347 -14.49 1.48 -2.79
N LEU A 348 -13.48 2.24 -2.40
CA LEU A 348 -12.30 2.53 -3.21
C LEU A 348 -11.10 1.88 -2.51
N GLY A 349 -10.37 1.03 -3.22
CA GLY A 349 -9.20 0.37 -2.68
C GLY A 349 -8.09 0.25 -3.71
N ARG A 350 -7.01 -0.40 -3.30
CA ARG A 350 -5.90 -0.77 -4.17
C ARG A 350 -5.49 -2.21 -3.97
N ILE A 351 -4.89 -2.77 -5.01
CA ILE A 351 -4.32 -4.09 -5.07
C ILE A 351 -2.85 -3.92 -5.43
N GLU A 352 -1.98 -4.56 -4.67
CA GLU A 352 -0.53 -4.56 -4.90
C GLU A 352 0.01 -5.99 -4.85
N PRO A 353 1.04 -6.32 -5.65
CA PRO A 353 1.72 -7.61 -5.54
C PRO A 353 2.17 -7.81 -4.09
N ASN A 354 1.86 -8.95 -3.49
CA ASN A 354 2.14 -9.23 -2.09
C ASN A 354 3.66 -9.16 -1.83
N PRO A 355 4.18 -8.12 -1.14
CA PRO A 355 5.56 -8.16 -0.69
C PRO A 355 5.63 -9.17 0.46
N VAL A 356 6.45 -10.20 0.32
CA VAL A 356 6.70 -11.12 1.44
C VAL A 356 7.68 -10.43 2.38
N ASP A 357 7.17 -9.79 3.42
CA ASP A 357 7.99 -9.19 4.46
C ASP A 357 8.57 -10.28 5.37
N VAL A 358 9.90 -10.35 5.46
CA VAL A 358 10.60 -11.17 6.45
C VAL A 358 10.83 -10.31 7.69
N SER A 359 10.23 -10.70 8.82
CA SER A 359 10.35 -9.96 10.08
C SER A 359 10.93 -10.82 11.20
N GLY A 360 11.53 -10.17 12.20
CA GLY A 360 11.97 -10.76 13.46
C GLY A 360 11.64 -9.82 14.61
N THR A 361 11.40 -10.37 15.80
CA THR A 361 11.06 -9.59 17.00
C THR A 361 12.18 -9.69 18.04
N VAL A 362 12.54 -8.56 18.65
CA VAL A 362 13.44 -8.50 19.81
C VAL A 362 12.58 -8.25 21.06
N PRO A 363 12.59 -9.15 22.07
CA PRO A 363 11.84 -8.93 23.29
C PRO A 363 12.52 -7.86 24.17
N ALA A 364 11.70 -7.09 24.90
CA ALA A 364 12.18 -6.15 25.90
C ALA A 364 12.99 -6.88 26.98
N THR A 365 14.28 -6.56 27.08
CA THR A 365 15.23 -7.23 27.97
C THR A 365 16.01 -6.19 28.75
N LEU A 366 16.03 -6.32 30.08
CA LEU A 366 16.88 -5.56 30.98
C LEU A 366 17.45 -6.52 32.04
N SER A 367 18.74 -6.79 31.99
CA SER A 367 19.41 -7.78 32.85
C SER A 367 20.71 -7.24 33.42
N LEU A 368 20.88 -7.42 34.73
CA LEU A 368 22.09 -7.10 35.49
C LEU A 368 22.51 -8.34 36.27
N THR A 369 23.72 -8.83 36.01
CA THR A 369 24.35 -9.92 36.77
C THR A 369 25.59 -9.39 37.47
N LEU A 370 25.66 -9.50 38.79
CA LEU A 370 26.84 -9.13 39.59
C LEU A 370 27.74 -10.34 39.81
N GLY A 371 29.05 -10.09 39.82
CA GLY A 371 30.08 -11.06 40.16
C GLY A 371 30.20 -11.31 41.66
N ALA A 372 31.29 -11.96 42.07
CA ALA A 372 31.57 -12.23 43.47
C ALA A 372 31.71 -10.93 44.29
N PRO A 373 31.27 -10.90 45.57
CA PRO A 373 31.43 -9.72 46.41
C PRO A 373 32.88 -9.24 46.50
N ALA A 374 33.10 -7.94 46.33
CA ALA A 374 34.42 -7.33 46.44
C ALA A 374 34.90 -7.29 47.90
N SER A 375 36.20 -7.51 48.12
CA SER A 375 36.85 -7.38 49.43
C SER A 375 37.91 -6.29 49.39
N LEU A 376 37.86 -5.39 50.35
CA LEU A 376 38.84 -4.29 50.52
C LEU A 376 40.09 -4.72 51.31
N GLY A 377 40.17 -5.99 51.72
CA GLY A 377 41.26 -6.50 52.53
C GLY A 377 41.23 -6.00 53.98
N THR A 378 42.40 -5.94 54.61
CA THR A 378 42.55 -5.56 56.02
C THR A 378 42.90 -4.09 56.18
N PHE A 379 42.08 -3.32 56.90
CA PHE A 379 42.41 -1.94 57.25
C PHE A 379 43.45 -1.89 58.36
N VAL A 380 44.51 -1.11 58.17
CA VAL A 380 45.62 -0.94 59.11
C VAL A 380 45.40 0.31 59.97
N PRO A 381 45.22 0.19 61.30
CA PRO A 381 45.08 1.35 62.18
C PRO A 381 46.33 2.24 62.17
N GLY A 382 46.14 3.56 62.21
CA GLY A 382 47.24 4.53 62.27
C GLY A 382 47.92 4.84 60.93
N VAL A 383 47.47 4.22 59.83
CA VAL A 383 48.08 4.40 58.49
C VAL A 383 47.06 5.01 57.55
N ALA A 384 47.44 6.13 56.92
CA ALA A 384 46.63 6.71 55.84
C ALA A 384 46.79 5.88 54.56
N ALA A 385 45.69 5.36 54.02
CA ALA A 385 45.69 4.56 52.80
C ALA A 385 44.32 4.56 52.11
N ASP A 386 44.35 4.40 50.78
CA ASP A 386 43.17 4.09 49.97
C ASP A 386 43.11 2.57 49.75
N TYR A 387 42.04 1.95 50.25
CA TYR A 387 41.77 0.54 50.02
C TYR A 387 40.85 0.41 48.83
N THR A 388 41.25 -0.34 47.80
CA THR A 388 40.51 -0.45 46.54
C THR A 388 40.14 -1.89 46.23
N ALA A 389 38.97 -2.10 45.62
CA ALA A 389 38.53 -3.40 45.14
C ALA A 389 37.65 -3.24 43.89
N ASN A 390 37.46 -4.33 43.15
CA ASN A 390 36.61 -4.35 41.95
C ASN A 390 35.46 -5.34 42.13
N LEU A 391 34.29 -4.98 41.61
CA LEU A 391 33.13 -5.84 41.45
C LEU A 391 32.74 -5.88 39.97
N ASP A 392 32.72 -7.06 39.39
CA ASP A 392 32.31 -7.22 37.99
C ASP A 392 30.78 -7.22 37.87
N ALA A 393 30.27 -6.59 36.82
CA ALA A 393 28.87 -6.61 36.44
C ALA A 393 28.72 -6.92 34.94
N THR A 394 27.71 -7.71 34.59
CA THR A 394 27.34 -8.00 33.19
C THR A 394 25.96 -7.44 32.90
N ILE A 395 25.84 -6.67 31.82
CA ILE A 395 24.61 -5.95 31.45
C ILE A 395 24.12 -6.38 30.07
N ILE A 396 22.80 -6.58 29.96
CA ILE A 396 22.07 -6.74 28.69
C ILE A 396 20.88 -5.78 28.71
N SER A 397 20.75 -4.96 27.66
CA SER A 397 19.58 -4.08 27.46
C SER A 397 19.17 -4.05 25.98
N SER A 398 17.88 -4.22 25.70
CA SER A 398 17.31 -3.96 24.37
C SER A 398 16.68 -2.57 24.23
N ALA A 399 16.69 -1.77 25.30
CA ALA A 399 16.01 -0.48 25.39
C ALA A 399 16.80 0.64 24.69
N GLY A 400 16.13 1.76 24.41
CA GLY A 400 16.73 2.95 23.81
C GLY A 400 17.73 3.67 24.75
N ASP A 401 17.66 3.39 26.05
CA ASP A 401 18.65 3.80 27.05
C ASP A 401 18.74 2.79 28.19
N ALA A 402 19.79 2.89 29.01
CA ALA A 402 19.84 2.23 30.32
C ALA A 402 20.78 2.97 31.27
N THR A 403 20.51 2.92 32.57
CA THR A 403 21.35 3.52 33.62
C THR A 403 21.63 2.50 34.71
N LEU A 404 22.91 2.26 35.00
CA LEU A 404 23.36 1.50 36.16
C LEU A 404 23.57 2.47 37.33
N THR A 405 22.87 2.21 38.44
CA THR A 405 22.98 2.98 39.68
C THR A 405 23.34 2.08 40.87
N VAL A 406 23.90 2.68 41.91
CA VAL A 406 24.16 2.05 43.19
C VAL A 406 23.64 2.91 44.33
N VAL A 407 23.10 2.28 45.37
CA VAL A 407 22.65 2.96 46.59
C VAL A 407 23.00 2.12 47.82
N ASP A 408 23.29 2.80 48.93
CA ASP A 408 23.28 2.18 50.25
C ASP A 408 21.92 2.43 50.92
N PRO A 409 21.03 1.42 50.99
CA PRO A 409 19.70 1.59 51.57
C PRO A 409 19.72 1.61 53.11
N SER A 410 20.87 1.47 53.76
CA SER A 410 20.95 1.41 55.22
C SER A 410 20.57 2.73 55.87
N ALA A 411 19.71 2.69 56.89
CA ALA A 411 19.43 3.85 57.73
C ALA A 411 20.59 4.20 58.69
N THR A 412 21.51 3.26 58.92
CA THR A 412 22.65 3.45 59.84
C THR A 412 23.86 3.93 59.07
N ALA A 413 24.21 5.21 59.23
CA ALA A 413 25.35 5.85 58.57
C ALA A 413 25.39 5.59 57.04
N PRO A 414 24.41 6.10 56.26
CA PRO A 414 24.37 5.91 54.81
C PRO A 414 25.69 6.32 54.13
N GLY A 415 26.13 5.51 53.17
CA GLY A 415 27.37 5.70 52.42
C GLY A 415 28.64 5.24 53.11
N ARG A 416 28.58 4.73 54.36
CA ARG A 416 29.77 4.43 55.18
C ARG A 416 29.82 2.97 55.58
N LEU A 417 30.99 2.34 55.51
CA LEU A 417 31.17 1.00 56.09
C LEU A 417 31.00 1.06 57.61
N VAL A 418 30.35 0.06 58.19
CA VAL A 418 30.04 0.00 59.62
C VAL A 418 30.53 -1.29 60.27
N ASN A 419 31.00 -1.18 61.52
CA ASN A 419 31.27 -2.27 62.44
C ASN A 419 30.34 -2.12 63.64
N GLY A 420 29.18 -2.79 63.59
CA GLY A 420 28.08 -2.56 64.54
C GLY A 420 27.51 -1.14 64.40
N THR A 421 27.48 -0.38 65.51
CA THR A 421 27.06 1.03 65.51
C THR A 421 28.16 2.01 65.11
N PHE A 422 29.39 1.53 64.92
CA PHE A 422 30.54 2.37 64.59
C PHE A 422 30.68 2.51 63.07
N ALA A 423 30.78 3.73 62.55
CA ALA A 423 30.90 4.03 61.12
C ALA A 423 32.27 4.65 60.80
N LEU A 424 32.81 4.35 59.62
CA LEU A 424 34.04 5.00 59.16
C LEU A 424 33.82 6.52 58.90
N PRO A 425 34.81 7.37 59.24
CA PRO A 425 34.73 8.82 59.03
C PRO A 425 34.68 9.26 57.57
N GLN A 426 35.11 8.43 56.62
CA GLN A 426 35.00 8.68 55.19
C GLN A 426 33.96 7.75 54.54
N PRO A 427 33.13 8.25 53.61
CA PRO A 427 32.21 7.40 52.85
C PRO A 427 32.98 6.47 51.91
N LEU A 428 32.39 5.31 51.64
CA LEU A 428 32.81 4.43 50.56
C LEU A 428 32.60 5.16 49.22
N GLN A 429 33.56 5.10 48.33
CA GLN A 429 33.49 5.73 47.01
C GLN A 429 33.35 4.67 45.93
N LEU A 430 32.48 4.93 44.94
CA LEU A 430 32.24 4.03 43.81
C LEU A 430 32.34 4.76 42.48
N GLY A 431 32.89 4.08 41.49
CA GLY A 431 32.91 4.49 40.08
C GLY A 431 32.80 3.25 39.20
N ALA A 432 32.78 3.44 37.89
CA ALA A 432 32.77 2.33 36.93
C ALA A 432 33.84 2.52 35.85
N ASN A 433 34.41 1.41 35.38
CA ASN A 433 35.33 1.33 34.25
C ASN A 433 36.54 2.26 34.38
N GLY A 434 37.08 2.42 35.60
CA GLY A 434 38.21 3.30 35.89
C GLY A 434 37.85 4.79 35.94
N GLY A 435 36.56 5.14 35.86
CA GLY A 435 36.06 6.50 36.01
C GLY A 435 36.21 7.07 37.43
N ALA A 436 36.01 8.38 37.56
CA ALA A 436 36.08 9.07 38.84
C ALA A 436 35.12 8.46 39.86
N GLN A 437 35.62 8.15 41.06
CA GLN A 437 34.84 7.55 42.13
C GLN A 437 34.16 8.65 42.96
N SER A 438 32.86 8.50 43.19
CA SER A 438 32.05 9.46 43.95
C SER A 438 31.67 8.88 45.31
N PRO A 439 31.58 9.72 46.37
CA PRO A 439 31.06 9.31 47.67
C PRO A 439 29.67 8.69 47.58
N LEU A 440 29.51 7.49 48.14
CA LEU A 440 28.22 6.84 48.26
C LEU A 440 27.34 7.56 49.29
N SER A 441 26.02 7.47 49.10
CA SER A 441 25.03 8.01 50.03
C SER A 441 23.78 7.12 50.07
N GLY A 442 22.75 7.57 50.79
CA GLY A 442 21.42 6.97 50.76
C GLY A 442 20.61 7.26 49.49
N ALA A 443 21.14 8.07 48.56
CA ALA A 443 20.52 8.36 47.27
C ALA A 443 21.22 7.58 46.13
N PRO A 444 20.49 7.20 45.06
CA PRO A 444 21.07 6.53 43.90
C PRO A 444 22.22 7.35 43.28
N THR A 445 23.38 6.72 43.18
CA THR A 445 24.56 7.26 42.50
C THR A 445 24.68 6.59 41.15
N THR A 446 24.78 7.38 40.08
CA THR A 446 24.93 6.86 38.71
C THR A 446 26.35 6.35 38.50
N LEU A 447 26.48 5.10 38.06
CA LEU A 447 27.76 4.48 37.73
C LEU A 447 28.03 4.49 36.23
N HIS A 448 27.01 4.20 35.42
CA HIS A 448 27.16 4.15 33.97
C HIS A 448 25.82 4.40 33.26
N THR A 449 25.88 5.04 32.09
CA THR A 449 24.72 5.32 31.24
C THR A 449 24.96 4.81 29.82
N TYR A 450 23.94 4.19 29.26
CA TYR A 450 23.88 3.74 27.86
C TYR A 450 22.87 4.59 27.11
N THR A 451 23.20 4.98 25.89
CA THR A 451 22.33 5.74 24.99
C THR A 451 21.68 4.85 23.91
N GLY A 452 21.69 3.53 24.12
CA GLY A 452 21.14 2.55 23.20
C GLY A 452 21.31 1.11 23.69
N PRO A 453 20.85 0.13 22.89
CA PRO A 453 20.92 -1.30 23.24
C PRO A 453 22.36 -1.78 23.44
N ILE A 454 22.54 -2.71 24.37
CA ILE A 454 23.84 -3.30 24.69
C ILE A 454 23.70 -4.80 24.98
N SER A 455 24.70 -5.58 24.57
CA SER A 455 24.71 -7.04 24.73
C SER A 455 25.97 -7.51 25.44
N ASN A 456 25.80 -8.15 26.60
CA ASN A 456 26.86 -8.75 27.39
C ASN A 456 27.99 -7.79 27.78
N ASP A 457 27.67 -6.51 27.96
CA ASP A 457 28.69 -5.54 28.34
C ASP A 457 29.20 -5.80 29.75
N LYS A 458 30.50 -5.60 29.93
CA LYS A 458 31.22 -5.88 31.17
C LYS A 458 31.57 -4.55 31.82
N VAL A 459 30.92 -4.27 32.95
CA VAL A 459 31.20 -3.10 33.76
C VAL A 459 32.01 -3.53 34.97
N THR A 460 33.20 -2.93 35.15
CA THR A 460 33.98 -3.09 36.38
C THR A 460 33.62 -1.95 37.31
N VAL A 461 32.91 -2.24 38.40
CA VAL A 461 32.63 -1.27 39.46
C VAL A 461 33.86 -1.17 40.36
N ASN A 462 34.44 0.02 40.46
CA ASN A 462 35.64 0.29 41.26
C ASN A 462 35.21 0.85 42.62
N LEU A 463 35.57 0.18 43.71
CA LEU A 463 35.33 0.58 45.08
C LEU A 463 36.61 1.18 45.68
N LYS A 464 36.46 2.23 46.48
CA LYS A 464 37.56 2.84 47.25
C LYS A 464 37.07 3.25 48.64
N GLN A 465 37.76 2.81 49.68
CA GLN A 465 37.59 3.29 51.05
C GLN A 465 38.85 4.05 51.48
N PRO A 466 38.81 5.39 51.55
CA PRO A 466 39.86 6.16 52.17
C PRO A 466 39.85 5.94 53.69
N ILE A 467 41.03 5.75 54.28
CA ILE A 467 41.27 5.75 55.72
C ILE A 467 42.37 6.76 56.01
N ALA A 468 42.14 7.70 56.93
CA ALA A 468 43.16 8.62 57.40
C ALA A 468 43.99 8.01 58.55
N ALA A 469 45.22 8.48 58.74
CA ALA A 469 46.08 8.01 59.83
C ALA A 469 45.47 8.26 61.23
N SER A 470 44.56 9.23 61.35
CA SER A 470 43.85 9.57 62.58
C SER A 470 42.48 8.90 62.73
N ASP A 471 42.04 8.09 61.75
CA ASP A 471 40.73 7.44 61.84
C ASP A 471 40.77 6.33 62.89
N ALA A 472 39.84 6.39 63.85
CA ALA A 472 39.72 5.36 64.87
C ALA A 472 39.11 4.09 64.26
N LEU A 473 39.89 3.01 64.22
CA LEU A 473 39.43 1.70 63.74
C LEU A 473 39.15 0.76 64.91
N ARG A 474 37.95 0.18 64.92
CA ARG A 474 37.50 -0.82 65.89
C ARG A 474 37.77 -2.22 65.34
N THR A 475 38.32 -3.11 66.16
CA THR A 475 38.48 -4.53 65.81
C THR A 475 37.16 -5.14 65.36
N GLY A 476 37.18 -5.86 64.24
CA GLY A 476 36.01 -6.52 63.64
C GLY A 476 35.85 -6.18 62.16
N SER A 477 34.72 -6.59 61.59
CA SER A 477 34.42 -6.37 60.17
C SER A 477 33.68 -5.06 59.96
N TYR A 478 34.14 -4.29 58.98
CA TYR A 478 33.45 -3.13 58.45
C TYR A 478 32.79 -3.52 57.13
N ALA A 479 31.47 -3.50 57.07
CA ALA A 479 30.73 -3.95 55.89
C ALA A 479 29.51 -3.06 55.60
N LYS A 480 29.00 -3.21 54.38
CA LYS A 480 27.73 -2.64 53.95
C LYS A 480 27.11 -3.48 52.86
N THR A 481 25.78 -3.52 52.79
CA THR A 481 25.04 -4.13 51.69
C THR A 481 24.60 -3.04 50.72
N LEU A 482 24.99 -3.17 49.45
CA LEU A 482 24.67 -2.20 48.41
C LEU A 482 23.60 -2.77 47.48
N THR A 483 22.70 -1.91 47.02
CA THR A 483 21.71 -2.26 45.99
C THR A 483 22.13 -1.64 44.66
N PHE A 484 22.29 -2.49 43.64
CA PHE A 484 22.54 -2.05 42.27
C PHE A 484 21.26 -2.19 41.46
N THR A 485 20.97 -1.16 40.67
CA THR A 485 19.76 -1.12 39.84
C THR A 485 20.15 -0.74 38.42
N LEU A 486 19.70 -1.55 37.46
CA LEU A 486 19.68 -1.20 36.05
C LEU A 486 18.26 -0.75 35.69
N SER A 487 18.10 0.46 35.15
CA SER A 487 16.80 1.02 34.78
C SER A 487 16.83 1.67 33.40
N THR A 488 15.68 1.86 32.78
CA THR A 488 15.49 2.55 31.50
C THR A 488 14.32 3.53 31.61
N THR A 489 14.37 4.62 30.86
CA THR A 489 13.24 5.54 30.64
C THR A 489 12.63 5.41 29.24
N ASN A 490 13.27 4.66 28.35
CA ASN A 490 12.87 4.43 26.96
C ASN A 490 12.88 2.92 26.62
N PRO A 491 11.93 2.13 27.17
CA PRO A 491 11.91 0.66 27.10
C PRO A 491 11.66 0.07 25.71
#